data_AF-A0A1L7AD14-F1
#
_entry.id   AF-A0A1L7AD14-F1
#
_cell.length_a   1.000
_cell.length_b   1.000
_cell.length_c   1.000
_cell.angle_alpha   90.00
_cell.angle_beta   90.00
_cell.angle_gamma   90.00
#
_symmetry.space_group_name_H-M   'P 1'
#
loop_
_entity.id
_entity.type
_entity.pdbx_description
1 polymer ?
#
loop_
_entity_poly.entity_id
_entity_poly.type
_entity_poly.pdbx_seq_one_letter_code
_entity_poly.pdbx_strand_id
1 'polypeptide(L)'
;MAGFIGRWLSDSLRIGLALVLGVAAMQVPALTHAYDTALQQVSGDARRDIEQRKEKARQFYGLATGTDEGVIAALRQAEPSNAEGLAVSVAKAETLRRAHERIERAPPLLQPLDAAWDLISEPDADKRAVLRTAVDTHVPQVILGSAAATYGLCGLVLGLFLAQALISLPGSLARRRRRRPLPA
;
A
#
# COMPACT_ATOMS: atom_id res chain seq x y z
N MET A 1 27.47 -12.22 37.19
CA MET A 1 26.34 -11.29 36.97
C MET A 1 26.23 -10.77 35.53
N ALA A 2 27.30 -10.25 34.92
CA ALA A 2 27.25 -9.67 33.57
C ALA A 2 26.63 -10.58 32.48
N GLY A 3 26.94 -11.89 32.50
CA GLY A 3 26.35 -12.85 31.55
C GLY A 3 24.87 -13.17 31.79
N PHE A 4 24.37 -13.01 33.02
CA PHE A 4 22.95 -13.16 33.33
C PHE A 4 22.16 -11.93 32.86
N ILE A 5 22.63 -10.73 33.20
CA ILE A 5 22.01 -9.46 32.79
C ILE A 5 21.97 -9.34 31.26
N GLY A 6 23.06 -9.71 30.57
CA GLY A 6 23.11 -9.68 29.11
C GLY A 6 22.10 -10.64 28.44
N ARG A 7 21.92 -11.85 28.98
CA ARG A 7 20.90 -12.79 28.48
C ARG A 7 19.48 -12.29 28.75
N TRP A 8 19.23 -11.81 29.97
CA TRP A 8 17.93 -11.27 30.36
C TRP A 8 17.51 -10.06 29.51
N LEU A 9 18.43 -9.14 29.24
CA LEU A 9 18.18 -7.97 28.39
C LEU A 9 17.93 -8.39 26.94
N SER A 10 18.72 -9.34 26.43
CA SER A 10 18.56 -9.91 25.09
C SER A 10 17.17 -10.55 24.91
N ASP A 11 16.73 -11.36 25.87
CA ASP A 11 15.43 -12.03 25.78
C ASP A 11 14.27 -11.05 25.90
N SER A 12 14.40 -10.03 26.77
CA SER A 12 13.44 -8.93 26.85
C SER A 12 13.32 -8.16 25.53
N LEU A 13 14.45 -7.86 24.88
CA LEU A 13 14.46 -7.18 23.57
C LEU A 13 13.84 -8.04 22.47
N ARG A 14 14.05 -9.36 22.50
CA ARG A 14 13.42 -10.29 21.55
C ARG A 14 11.91 -10.28 21.68
N ILE A 15 11.42 -10.42 22.90
CA ILE A 15 9.99 -10.42 23.17
C ILE A 15 9.39 -9.05 22.82
N GLY A 16 10.05 -7.96 23.23
CA GLY A 16 9.61 -6.60 22.93
C GLY A 16 9.49 -6.35 21.42
N LEU A 17 10.52 -6.70 20.64
CA LEU A 17 10.50 -6.51 19.19
C LEU A 17 9.45 -7.39 18.51
N ALA A 18 9.30 -8.64 18.95
CA ALA A 18 8.26 -9.54 18.46
C ALA A 18 6.87 -8.95 18.71
N LEU A 19 6.59 -8.46 19.92
CA LEU A 19 5.30 -7.86 20.27
C LEU A 19 5.03 -6.59 19.44
N VAL A 20 6.01 -5.71 19.30
CA VAL A 20 5.88 -4.49 18.47
C VAL A 20 5.53 -4.86 17.03
N LEU A 21 6.24 -5.81 16.43
CA LEU A 21 5.98 -6.23 15.05
C LEU A 21 4.67 -7.01 14.91
N GLY A 22 4.29 -7.79 15.92
CA GLY A 22 2.98 -8.43 15.99
C GLY A 22 1.85 -7.42 15.95
N VAL A 23 1.86 -6.44 16.86
CA VAL A 23 0.84 -5.39 16.93
C VAL A 23 0.85 -4.53 15.67
N ALA A 24 2.02 -4.17 15.13
CA ALA A 24 2.12 -3.44 13.87
C ALA A 24 1.52 -4.23 12.70
N ALA A 25 1.80 -5.53 12.61
CA ALA A 25 1.26 -6.37 11.55
C ALA A 25 -0.27 -6.57 11.69
N MET A 26 -0.83 -6.53 12.90
CA MET A 26 -2.29 -6.53 13.08
C MET A 26 -2.97 -5.31 12.44
N GLN A 27 -2.25 -4.21 12.20
CA GLN A 27 -2.79 -3.01 11.54
C GLN A 27 -2.87 -3.16 10.01
N VAL A 28 -2.20 -4.14 9.42
CA VAL A 28 -2.11 -4.32 7.97
C VAL A 28 -3.50 -4.40 7.31
N PRO A 29 -4.45 -5.24 7.78
CA PRO A 29 -5.80 -5.26 7.21
C PRO A 29 -6.55 -3.93 7.33
N ALA A 30 -6.38 -3.20 8.44
CA ALA A 30 -7.04 -1.92 8.64
C ALA A 30 -6.47 -0.82 7.72
N LEU A 31 -5.16 -0.83 7.49
CA LEU A 31 -4.51 0.02 6.48
C LEU A 31 -4.98 -0.31 5.07
N THR A 32 -5.10 -1.60 4.74
CA THR A 32 -5.63 -2.05 3.45
C THR A 32 -7.05 -1.54 3.23
N HIS A 33 -7.91 -1.61 4.25
CA HIS A 33 -9.28 -1.10 4.15
C HIS A 33 -9.33 0.42 3.94
N ALA A 34 -8.47 1.18 4.63
CA ALA A 34 -8.34 2.62 4.43
C ALA A 34 -7.85 2.96 3.01
N TYR A 35 -6.89 2.20 2.49
CA TYR A 35 -6.39 2.35 1.13
C TYR A 35 -7.46 2.04 0.08
N ASP A 36 -8.19 0.94 0.27
CA ASP A 36 -9.29 0.52 -0.60
C ASP A 36 -10.41 1.58 -0.65
N THR A 37 -10.80 2.10 0.52
CA THR A 37 -11.77 3.20 0.64
C THR A 37 -11.28 4.45 -0.09
N ALA A 38 -9.99 4.79 0.04
CA ALA A 38 -9.40 5.94 -0.63
C ALA A 38 -9.36 5.76 -2.16
N LEU A 39 -9.07 4.55 -2.66
CA LEU A 39 -9.16 4.22 -4.09
C LEU A 39 -10.58 4.41 -4.62
N GLN A 40 -11.58 3.92 -3.89
CA GLN A 40 -12.99 4.10 -4.25
C GLN A 40 -13.37 5.58 -4.31
N GLN A 41 -12.99 6.36 -3.30
CA GLN A 41 -13.29 7.79 -3.26
C GLN A 41 -12.62 8.54 -4.42
N VAL A 42 -11.32 8.34 -4.63
CA VAL A 42 -10.58 9.06 -5.67
C VAL A 42 -11.06 8.65 -7.07
N SER A 43 -11.36 7.37 -7.31
CA SER A 43 -11.93 6.93 -8.59
C SER A 43 -13.32 7.52 -8.84
N GLY A 44 -14.17 7.61 -7.81
CA GLY A 44 -15.48 8.25 -7.88
C GLY A 44 -15.38 9.75 -8.15
N ASP A 45 -14.47 10.45 -7.49
CA ASP A 45 -14.21 11.87 -7.70
C ASP A 45 -13.70 12.15 -9.12
N ALA A 46 -12.75 11.35 -9.59
CA ALA A 46 -12.24 11.41 -10.95
C ALA A 46 -13.35 11.18 -11.99
N ARG A 47 -14.25 10.22 -11.74
CA ARG A 47 -15.38 9.97 -12.63
C ARG A 47 -16.34 11.16 -12.70
N ARG A 48 -16.63 11.80 -11.57
CA ARG A 48 -17.48 12.99 -11.53
C ARG A 48 -16.88 14.15 -12.31
N ASP A 49 -15.57 14.39 -12.19
CA ASP A 49 -14.86 15.41 -12.98
C ASP A 49 -14.91 15.09 -14.49
N ILE A 50 -14.67 13.83 -14.88
CA ILE A 50 -14.78 13.37 -16.27
C ILE A 50 -16.18 13.63 -16.83
N GLU A 51 -17.23 13.28 -16.11
CA GLU A 51 -18.61 13.52 -16.58
C GLU A 51 -18.92 15.02 -16.71
N GLN A 52 -18.41 15.87 -15.81
CA GLN A 52 -18.55 17.32 -15.95
C GLN A 52 -17.82 17.86 -17.18
N ARG A 53 -16.60 17.38 -17.47
CA ARG A 53 -15.85 17.76 -18.67
C ARG A 53 -16.54 17.28 -19.95
N LYS A 54 -17.09 16.07 -19.94
CA LYS A 54 -17.88 15.54 -21.05
C LYS A 54 -19.14 16.35 -21.28
N GLU A 55 -19.88 16.70 -20.23
CA GLU A 55 -21.07 17.56 -20.34
C GLU A 55 -20.72 18.92 -20.96
N LYS A 56 -19.67 19.58 -20.47
CA LYS A 56 -19.18 20.84 -21.06
C LYS A 56 -18.81 20.70 -22.53
N ALA A 57 -18.09 19.63 -22.89
CA ALA A 57 -17.73 19.35 -24.27
C ALA A 57 -18.98 19.09 -25.15
N ARG A 58 -19.95 18.33 -24.64
CA ARG A 58 -21.21 18.07 -25.36
C ARG A 58 -21.97 19.37 -25.62
N GLN A 59 -22.08 20.25 -24.63
CA GLN A 59 -22.76 21.53 -24.76
C GLN A 59 -22.03 22.48 -25.71
N PHE A 60 -20.70 22.57 -25.62
CA PHE A 60 -19.90 23.50 -26.42
C PHE A 60 -19.74 23.06 -27.88
N TYR A 61 -19.54 21.76 -28.14
CA TYR A 61 -19.32 21.22 -29.48
C TYR A 61 -20.58 20.56 -30.10
N GLY A 62 -21.73 20.58 -29.40
CA GLY A 62 -22.98 19.99 -29.91
C GLY A 62 -22.92 18.48 -30.13
N LEU A 63 -22.16 17.75 -29.29
CA LEU A 63 -21.92 16.31 -29.50
C LEU A 63 -23.16 15.48 -29.12
N ALA A 64 -23.58 14.59 -30.02
CA ALA A 64 -24.73 13.69 -29.81
C ALA A 64 -24.43 12.43 -28.98
N THR A 65 -23.14 12.12 -28.76
CA THR A 65 -22.71 10.90 -28.04
C THR A 65 -22.39 11.19 -26.57
N GLY A 66 -22.80 10.27 -25.68
CA GLY A 66 -22.54 10.32 -24.24
C GLY A 66 -21.45 9.35 -23.76
N THR A 67 -20.92 8.50 -24.62
CA THR A 67 -19.85 7.55 -24.26
C THR A 67 -18.51 8.25 -24.16
N ASP A 68 -17.60 7.72 -23.35
CA ASP A 68 -16.27 8.32 -23.17
C ASP A 68 -15.49 8.32 -24.48
N GLU A 69 -15.49 7.18 -25.17
CA GLU A 69 -14.80 6.99 -26.45
C GLU A 69 -15.39 7.90 -27.53
N GLY A 70 -16.73 8.06 -27.53
CA GLY A 70 -17.42 8.92 -28.48
C GLY A 70 -17.07 10.40 -28.28
N VAL A 71 -17.08 10.86 -27.03
CA VAL A 71 -16.73 12.26 -26.70
C VAL A 71 -15.25 12.52 -26.98
N ILE A 72 -14.35 11.59 -26.63
CA ILE A 72 -12.92 11.70 -26.92
C ILE A 72 -12.67 11.72 -28.44
N ALA A 73 -13.32 10.85 -29.20
CA ALA A 73 -13.15 10.79 -30.65
C ALA A 73 -13.62 12.08 -31.34
N ALA A 74 -14.74 12.66 -30.88
CA ALA A 74 -15.24 13.92 -31.41
C ALA A 74 -14.35 15.11 -31.00
N LEU A 75 -13.92 15.16 -29.72
CA LEU A 75 -12.97 16.18 -29.26
C LEU A 75 -11.65 16.09 -30.01
N ARG A 76 -11.17 14.90 -30.38
CA ARG A 76 -9.90 14.76 -31.10
C ARG A 76 -9.91 15.44 -32.47
N GLN A 77 -11.09 15.63 -33.08
CA GLN A 77 -11.23 16.36 -34.35
C GLN A 77 -11.27 17.88 -34.17
N ALA A 78 -11.81 18.37 -33.04
CA ALA A 78 -11.98 19.80 -32.77
C ALA A 78 -10.83 20.40 -31.95
N GLU A 79 -10.41 19.71 -30.89
CA GLU A 79 -9.37 20.15 -29.95
C GLU A 79 -8.57 18.93 -29.40
N PRO A 80 -7.50 18.51 -30.10
CA PRO A 80 -6.74 17.30 -29.77
C PRO A 80 -6.16 17.28 -28.35
N SER A 81 -5.69 18.43 -27.85
CA SER A 81 -5.11 18.56 -26.51
C SER A 81 -6.12 18.22 -25.40
N ASN A 82 -7.36 18.71 -25.52
CA ASN A 82 -8.43 18.42 -24.56
C ASN A 82 -8.88 16.96 -24.67
N ALA A 83 -8.89 16.38 -25.88
CA ALA A 83 -9.18 14.98 -26.08
C ALA A 83 -8.15 14.06 -25.40
N GLU A 84 -6.86 14.38 -25.54
CA GLU A 84 -5.77 13.65 -24.89
C GLU A 84 -5.85 13.76 -23.36
N GLY A 85 -6.08 14.96 -22.83
CA GLY A 85 -6.28 15.16 -21.39
C GLY A 85 -7.45 14.35 -20.85
N LEU A 86 -8.58 14.33 -21.55
CA LEU A 86 -9.75 13.54 -21.16
C LEU A 86 -9.47 12.04 -21.24
N ALA A 87 -8.80 11.57 -22.30
CA ALA A 87 -8.43 10.16 -22.45
C ALA A 87 -7.51 9.67 -21.32
N VAL A 88 -6.53 10.49 -20.93
CA VAL A 88 -5.65 10.19 -19.79
C VAL A 88 -6.45 10.14 -18.50
N SER A 89 -7.34 11.09 -18.25
CA SER A 89 -8.20 11.07 -17.05
C SER A 89 -9.09 9.83 -16.99
N VAL A 90 -9.71 9.43 -18.11
CA VAL A 90 -10.55 8.21 -18.20
C VAL A 90 -9.72 6.96 -17.93
N ALA A 91 -8.56 6.82 -18.57
CA ALA A 91 -7.67 5.68 -18.35
C ALA A 91 -7.22 5.59 -16.89
N LYS A 92 -6.90 6.72 -16.25
CA LYS A 92 -6.52 6.78 -14.83
C LYS A 92 -7.66 6.36 -13.90
N ALA A 93 -8.86 6.93 -14.07
CA ALA A 93 -10.01 6.59 -13.24
C ALA A 93 -10.33 5.09 -13.32
N GLU A 94 -10.23 4.52 -14.52
CA GLU A 94 -10.44 3.11 -14.78
C GLU A 94 -9.37 2.23 -14.12
N THR A 95 -8.10 2.61 -14.15
CA THR A 95 -7.03 1.91 -13.43
C THR A 95 -7.29 1.87 -11.93
N LEU A 96 -7.66 3.00 -11.33
CA LEU A 96 -7.98 3.07 -9.89
C LEU A 96 -9.19 2.21 -9.53
N ARG A 97 -10.24 2.23 -10.36
CA ARG A 97 -11.43 1.38 -10.19
C ARG A 97 -11.08 -0.11 -10.24
N ARG A 98 -10.26 -0.53 -11.21
CA ARG A 98 -9.82 -1.93 -11.32
C ARG A 98 -8.99 -2.37 -10.13
N ALA A 99 -8.13 -1.50 -9.60
CA ALA A 99 -7.36 -1.78 -8.40
C ALA A 99 -8.29 -2.02 -7.20
N HIS A 100 -9.26 -1.14 -6.97
CA HIS A 100 -10.30 -1.29 -5.95
C HIS A 100 -11.07 -2.61 -6.10
N GLU A 101 -11.61 -2.89 -7.29
CA GLU A 101 -12.38 -4.12 -7.53
C GLU A 101 -11.58 -5.40 -7.33
N ARG A 102 -10.27 -5.37 -7.64
CA ARG A 102 -9.40 -6.53 -7.43
C ARG A 102 -9.19 -6.78 -5.94
N ILE A 103 -8.98 -5.73 -5.16
CA ILE A 103 -8.82 -5.83 -3.71
C ILE A 103 -10.14 -6.28 -3.07
N GLU A 104 -11.28 -5.70 -3.47
CA GLU A 104 -12.59 -6.03 -2.93
C GLU A 104 -12.97 -7.51 -3.16
N ARG A 105 -12.68 -8.05 -4.36
CA ARG A 105 -12.97 -9.45 -4.70
C ARG A 105 -12.05 -10.46 -4.00
N ALA A 106 -10.93 -10.02 -3.46
CA ALA A 106 -10.00 -10.91 -2.79
C ALA A 106 -10.55 -11.37 -1.44
N PRO A 107 -10.29 -12.63 -1.02
CA PRO A 107 -10.60 -13.08 0.33
C PRO A 107 -9.97 -12.15 1.38
N PRO A 108 -10.60 -11.90 2.55
CA PRO A 108 -10.12 -10.92 3.54
C PRO A 108 -8.65 -11.09 3.97
N LEU A 109 -8.15 -12.33 3.95
CA LEU A 109 -6.75 -12.64 4.27
C LEU A 109 -5.76 -12.26 3.17
N LEU A 110 -6.21 -12.15 1.92
CA LEU A 110 -5.37 -11.87 0.75
C LEU A 110 -5.46 -10.41 0.30
N GLN A 111 -6.50 -9.68 0.70
CA GLN A 111 -6.66 -8.26 0.39
C GLN A 111 -5.38 -7.44 0.65
N PRO A 112 -4.66 -7.62 1.79
CA PRO A 112 -3.46 -6.84 2.01
C PRO A 112 -2.30 -7.20 1.09
N LEU A 113 -2.23 -8.45 0.62
CA LEU A 113 -1.23 -8.87 -0.36
C LEU A 113 -1.55 -8.28 -1.74
N ASP A 114 -2.81 -8.28 -2.15
CA ASP A 114 -3.23 -7.70 -3.43
C ASP A 114 -3.07 -6.17 -3.44
N ALA A 115 -3.35 -5.51 -2.32
CA ALA A 115 -3.09 -4.08 -2.17
C ALA A 115 -1.60 -3.74 -2.22
N ALA A 116 -0.75 -4.54 -1.55
CA ALA A 116 0.70 -4.38 -1.63
C ALA A 116 1.21 -4.64 -3.06
N TRP A 117 0.68 -5.68 -3.72
CA TRP A 117 1.04 -6.02 -5.09
C TRP A 117 0.63 -4.92 -6.08
N ASP A 118 -0.55 -4.31 -5.92
CA ASP A 118 -1.00 -3.17 -6.72
C ASP A 118 0.00 -2.00 -6.66
N LEU A 119 0.43 -1.67 -5.44
CA LEU A 119 1.33 -0.55 -5.19
C LEU A 119 2.74 -0.78 -5.79
N ILE A 120 3.20 -2.04 -5.79
CA ILE A 120 4.53 -2.41 -6.29
C ILE A 120 4.54 -2.57 -7.82
N SER A 121 3.49 -3.18 -8.39
CA SER A 121 3.45 -3.54 -9.81
C SER A 121 3.18 -2.35 -10.72
N GLU A 122 2.37 -1.40 -10.24
CA GLU A 122 1.99 -0.21 -11.00
C GLU A 122 2.14 1.05 -10.13
N PRO A 123 3.38 1.48 -9.84
CA PRO A 123 3.62 2.60 -8.95
C PRO A 123 3.35 3.94 -9.67
N ASP A 124 2.08 4.31 -9.80
CA ASP A 124 1.66 5.62 -10.30
C ASP A 124 1.73 6.69 -9.19
N ALA A 125 2.00 7.94 -9.56
CA ALA A 125 2.02 9.08 -8.64
C ALA A 125 0.67 9.24 -7.92
N ASP A 126 -0.43 8.98 -8.63
CA ASP A 126 -1.78 9.06 -8.09
C ASP A 126 -2.02 7.99 -7.01
N LYS A 127 -1.58 6.74 -7.22
CA LYS A 127 -1.69 5.67 -6.22
C LYS A 127 -0.86 5.94 -4.96
N ARG A 128 0.31 6.58 -5.10
CA ARG A 128 1.12 7.02 -3.95
C ARG A 128 0.43 8.13 -3.16
N ALA A 129 -0.25 9.06 -3.85
CA ALA A 129 -1.05 10.08 -3.17
C ALA A 129 -2.21 9.45 -2.40
N VAL A 130 -2.92 8.49 -3.02
CA VAL A 130 -3.98 7.71 -2.35
C VAL A 130 -3.44 7.00 -1.10
N LEU A 131 -2.30 6.31 -1.20
CA LEU A 131 -1.66 5.66 -0.04
C LEU A 131 -1.31 6.68 1.05
N ARG A 132 -0.76 7.82 0.67
CA ARG A 132 -0.40 8.87 1.63
C ARG A 132 -1.64 9.37 2.37
N THR A 133 -2.73 9.64 1.65
CA THR A 133 -4.01 10.00 2.26
C THR A 133 -4.53 8.90 3.18
N ALA A 134 -4.45 7.64 2.76
CA ALA A 134 -4.87 6.51 3.57
C ALA A 134 -4.06 6.40 4.87
N VAL A 135 -2.74 6.62 4.81
CA VAL A 135 -1.86 6.64 5.99
C VAL A 135 -2.14 7.85 6.89
N ASP A 136 -2.28 9.05 6.31
CA ASP A 136 -2.51 10.29 7.05
C ASP A 136 -3.87 10.30 7.77
N THR A 137 -4.86 9.57 7.23
CA THR A 137 -6.20 9.44 7.82
C THR A 137 -6.38 8.16 8.63
N HIS A 138 -5.38 7.27 8.65
CA HIS A 138 -5.47 6.01 9.38
C HIS A 138 -5.47 6.24 10.90
N VAL A 139 -6.51 5.78 11.56
CA VAL A 139 -6.58 5.72 13.02
C VAL A 139 -6.20 4.30 13.46
N PRO A 140 -5.07 4.12 14.17
CA PRO A 140 -4.64 2.80 14.63
C PRO A 140 -5.71 2.17 15.53
N GLN A 141 -6.11 0.95 15.19
CA GLN A 141 -7.14 0.21 15.93
C GLN A 141 -6.83 -1.28 15.97
N VAL A 142 -6.99 -1.89 17.12
CA VAL A 142 -6.81 -3.34 17.28
C VAL A 142 -8.15 -4.01 17.05
N ILE A 143 -8.45 -4.29 15.78
CA ILE A 143 -9.63 -5.10 15.43
C ILE A 143 -9.26 -6.57 15.62
N LEU A 144 -9.97 -7.24 16.52
CA LEU A 144 -9.85 -8.67 16.75
C LEU A 144 -10.62 -9.44 15.67
N GLY A 145 -10.01 -9.56 14.48
CA GLY A 145 -10.49 -10.36 13.36
C GLY A 145 -9.52 -11.48 12.99
N SER A 146 -9.99 -12.49 12.25
CA SER A 146 -9.15 -13.62 11.80
C SER A 146 -7.97 -13.17 10.94
N ALA A 147 -8.18 -12.19 10.06
CA ALA A 147 -7.12 -11.58 9.27
C ALA A 147 -6.09 -10.87 10.14
N ALA A 148 -6.53 -9.95 11.01
CA ALA A 148 -5.64 -9.25 11.93
C ALA A 148 -4.84 -10.21 12.82
N ALA A 149 -5.48 -11.26 13.34
CA ALA A 149 -4.80 -12.29 14.13
C ALA A 149 -3.74 -13.05 13.32
N THR A 150 -4.04 -13.41 12.07
CA THR A 150 -3.10 -14.11 11.18
C THR A 150 -1.88 -13.23 10.88
N TYR A 151 -2.11 -11.98 10.48
CA TYR A 151 -1.02 -11.04 10.24
C TYR A 151 -0.24 -10.71 11.51
N GLY A 152 -0.91 -10.63 12.67
CA GLY A 152 -0.26 -10.47 13.97
C GLY A 152 0.67 -11.62 14.32
N LEU A 153 0.24 -12.87 14.08
CA LEU A 153 1.09 -14.06 14.25
C LEU A 153 2.29 -14.03 13.29
N CYS A 154 2.08 -13.68 12.02
CA CYS A 154 3.18 -13.48 11.08
C CYS A 154 4.16 -12.41 11.57
N GLY A 155 3.66 -11.27 12.06
CA GLY A 155 4.47 -10.20 12.63
C GLY A 155 5.28 -10.63 13.86
N LEU A 156 4.69 -11.44 14.74
CA LEU A 156 5.38 -12.01 15.90
C LEU A 156 6.54 -12.91 15.47
N VAL A 157 6.29 -13.84 14.53
CA VAL A 157 7.31 -14.75 14.01
C VAL A 157 8.44 -13.97 13.32
N LEU A 158 8.09 -13.01 12.47
CA LEU A 158 9.06 -12.14 11.80
C LEU A 158 9.86 -11.32 12.80
N GLY A 159 9.23 -10.80 13.84
CA GLY A 159 9.92 -10.01 14.87
C GLY A 159 10.86 -10.84 15.73
N LEU A 160 10.52 -12.11 16.01
CA LEU A 160 11.45 -13.04 16.64
C LEU A 160 12.68 -13.30 15.77
N PHE A 161 12.50 -13.53 14.46
CA PHE A 161 13.61 -13.70 13.52
C PHE A 161 14.47 -12.45 13.41
N LEU A 162 13.85 -11.26 13.31
CA LEU A 162 14.56 -10.00 13.23
C LEU A 162 15.36 -9.72 14.50
N ALA A 163 14.76 -9.95 15.67
CA ALA A 163 15.46 -9.80 16.94
C ALA A 163 16.64 -10.75 17.03
N GLN A 164 16.44 -12.00 16.62
CA GLN A 164 17.51 -13.00 16.59
C GLN A 164 18.64 -12.58 15.65
N ALA A 165 18.34 -12.04 14.47
CA ALA A 165 19.34 -11.52 13.54
C ALA A 165 20.12 -10.35 14.17
N LEU A 166 19.43 -9.35 14.72
CA LEU A 166 20.04 -8.17 15.35
C LEU A 166 20.95 -8.52 16.53
N ILE A 167 20.59 -9.53 17.32
CA ILE A 167 21.36 -9.96 18.50
C ILE A 167 22.56 -10.84 18.10
N SER A 168 22.44 -11.62 17.01
CA SER A 168 23.48 -12.58 16.59
C SER A 168 24.54 -11.99 15.66
N LEU A 169 24.21 -10.97 14.86
CA LEU A 169 25.11 -10.27 13.95
C LEU A 169 26.37 -9.65 14.64
N PRO A 170 26.27 -8.98 15.80
CA PRO A 170 27.45 -8.39 16.46
C PRO A 170 28.44 -9.45 16.98
N GLY A 171 27.92 -10.58 17.49
CA GLY A 171 28.73 -11.66 18.04
C GLY A 171 29.52 -12.44 16.98
N SER A 172 28.94 -12.62 15.79
CA SER A 172 29.61 -13.29 14.67
C SER A 172 30.71 -12.41 14.06
N LEU A 173 30.47 -11.10 13.92
CA LEU A 173 31.46 -10.13 13.44
C LEU A 173 32.63 -9.96 14.42
N ALA A 174 32.36 -9.89 15.73
CA ALA A 174 33.39 -9.80 16.76
C ALA A 174 34.29 -11.05 16.84
N ARG A 175 33.71 -12.26 16.70
CA ARG A 175 34.49 -13.52 16.63
C ARG A 175 35.34 -13.60 15.36
N ARG A 176 34.84 -13.10 14.23
CA ARG A 176 35.61 -13.05 12.97
C ARG A 176 36.80 -12.09 13.06
N ARG A 177 36.63 -10.95 13.75
CA ARG A 177 37.70 -9.95 13.95
C ARG A 177 38.81 -10.46 14.89
N ARG A 178 38.47 -11.25 15.92
CA ARG A 178 39.45 -11.90 16.82
C ARG A 178 40.22 -13.08 16.20
N ARG A 179 39.73 -13.63 15.09
CA ARG A 179 40.37 -14.75 14.37
C ARG A 179 41.31 -14.31 13.23
N ARG A 180 41.51 -13.01 13.00
CA ARG A 180 42.58 -12.54 12.10
C ARG A 180 43.94 -12.77 12.80
N PRO A 181 44.79 -13.68 12.31
CA PRO A 181 46.15 -13.75 12.81
C PRO A 181 46.89 -12.46 12.42
N LEU A 182 47.67 -11.92 13.35
CA LEU A 182 48.63 -10.86 13.06
C LEU A 182 49.62 -11.40 12.01
N PRO A 183 49.97 -10.62 10.96
CA PRO A 183 51.05 -11.01 10.06
C PRO A 183 52.34 -11.12 10.88
N ALA A 184 53.05 -12.23 10.66
CA ALA A 184 54.36 -12.52 11.26
C ALA A 184 55.45 -11.61 10.68
#